data_AF-A0AAV4MM14-F1
#
_entry.id   AF-A0AAV4MM14-F1
#
_cell.length_a   1.000
_cell.length_b   1.000
_cell.length_c   1.000
_cell.angle_alpha   90.00
_cell.angle_beta   90.00
_cell.angle_gamma   90.00
#
_symmetry.space_group_name_H-M   'P 1'
#
loop_
_entity.id
_entity.type
_entity.pdbx_description
1 polymer ?
#
loop_
_entity_poly.entity_id
_entity_poly.type
_entity_poly.pdbx_seq_one_letter_code
_entity_poly.pdbx_strand_id
1 'polypeptide(L)'
;MKNYDVPITKAMIINNGHSAQVTQIDGVARTIEVQGSVFTFQQLHFHWGSRYDSGSEHVIDDKRYALEAHFVHTNQDNTIAVVAVFFQASSHNNDGFQAIGDALPKIPFKDDSFDLQSNLNLGELLPDNPSGYYHYEGSLTTPRATRMSSGSY
;
A
#
# COMPACT_ATOMS: atom_id res chain seq x y z
N MET A 1 -11.19 -2.38 8.80
CA MET A 1 -11.14 -2.79 7.39
C MET A 1 -11.78 -4.16 7.27
N LYS A 2 -12.46 -4.47 6.16
CA LYS A 2 -13.18 -5.73 5.95
C LYS A 2 -12.41 -6.66 5.02
N ASN A 3 -12.31 -7.94 5.39
CA ASN A 3 -11.62 -9.01 4.66
C ASN A 3 -10.12 -8.79 4.46
N TYR A 4 -9.51 -7.86 5.20
CA TYR A 4 -8.06 -7.64 5.17
C TYR A 4 -7.29 -8.78 5.82
N ASP A 5 -7.94 -9.49 6.74
CA ASP A 5 -7.54 -10.73 7.41
C ASP A 5 -7.70 -11.99 6.54
N VAL A 6 -8.38 -11.89 5.39
CA VAL A 6 -8.55 -12.99 4.45
C VAL A 6 -7.37 -12.98 3.47
N PRO A 7 -6.50 -14.00 3.48
CA PRO A 7 -5.34 -14.02 2.60
C PRO A 7 -5.74 -13.92 1.13
N ILE A 8 -5.03 -13.09 0.37
CA ILE A 8 -5.12 -13.07 -1.08
C ILE A 8 -4.55 -14.38 -1.58
N THR A 9 -5.33 -15.17 -2.31
CA THR A 9 -4.89 -16.48 -2.83
C THR A 9 -4.26 -16.37 -4.21
N LYS A 10 -4.56 -15.27 -4.93
CA LYS A 10 -4.02 -14.98 -6.24
C LYS A 10 -3.81 -13.47 -6.40
N ALA A 11 -2.57 -13.06 -6.68
CA ALA A 11 -2.22 -11.68 -7.00
C ALA A 11 -1.24 -11.63 -8.17
N MET A 12 -1.09 -10.46 -8.77
CA MET A 12 -0.02 -10.14 -9.72
C MET A 12 0.83 -9.04 -9.11
N ILE A 13 2.15 -9.21 -9.12
CA ILE A 13 3.10 -8.15 -8.83
C ILE A 13 3.77 -7.71 -10.13
N ILE A 14 3.88 -6.40 -10.34
CA ILE A 14 4.51 -5.81 -11.52
C ILE A 14 5.51 -4.73 -11.09
N ASN A 15 6.66 -4.70 -11.76
CA ASN A 15 7.54 -3.55 -11.73
C ASN A 15 7.07 -2.57 -12.82
N ASN A 16 6.33 -1.53 -12.44
CA ASN A 16 5.78 -0.57 -13.42
C ASN A 16 6.81 0.51 -13.84
N GLY A 17 8.08 0.37 -13.43
CA GLY A 17 9.15 1.34 -13.64
C GLY A 17 9.19 2.48 -12.62
N HIS A 18 8.20 2.56 -11.73
CA HIS A 18 8.12 3.55 -10.65
C HIS A 18 8.00 2.89 -9.26
N SER A 19 7.36 1.73 -9.18
CA SER A 19 7.14 0.97 -7.96
C SER A 19 6.97 -0.52 -8.29
N ALA A 20 7.12 -1.37 -7.27
CA ALA A 20 6.47 -2.67 -7.26
C ALA A 20 4.99 -2.46 -6.91
N GLN A 21 4.08 -2.90 -7.78
CA GLN A 21 2.64 -2.80 -7.56
C GLN A 21 2.03 -4.20 -7.48
N VAL A 22 1.23 -4.46 -6.45
CA VAL A 22 0.50 -5.70 -6.24
C VAL A 22 -0.98 -5.46 -6.48
N THR A 23 -1.58 -6.27 -7.36
CA THR A 23 -3.01 -6.25 -7.67
C THR A 23 -3.61 -7.61 -7.33
N GLN A 24 -4.68 -7.63 -6.54
CA GLN A 24 -5.41 -8.87 -6.24
C GLN A 24 -6.22 -9.35 -7.46
N ILE A 25 -6.28 -10.66 -7.66
CA ILE A 25 -7.04 -11.31 -8.76
C ILE A 25 -7.77 -12.57 -8.27
N ASP A 26 -8.10 -12.62 -6.98
CA ASP A 26 -8.78 -13.75 -6.31
C ASP A 26 -10.32 -13.59 -6.25
N GLY A 27 -10.84 -12.45 -6.69
CA GLY A 27 -12.29 -12.15 -6.67
C GLY A 27 -12.85 -11.83 -5.29
N VAL A 28 -12.02 -11.74 -4.25
CA VAL A 28 -12.45 -11.40 -2.89
C VAL A 28 -12.39 -9.88 -2.71
N ALA A 29 -13.54 -9.25 -2.50
CA ALA A 29 -13.59 -7.82 -2.22
C ALA A 29 -13.04 -7.52 -0.81
N ARG A 30 -12.08 -6.61 -0.73
CA ARG A 30 -11.49 -6.08 0.51
C ARG A 30 -11.81 -4.61 0.59
N THR A 31 -12.35 -4.14 1.71
CA THR A 31 -12.91 -2.78 1.77
C THR A 31 -12.54 -2.02 3.03
N ILE A 32 -12.59 -0.70 2.90
CA ILE A 32 -12.58 0.25 4.01
C ILE A 32 -13.86 1.08 3.97
N GLU A 33 -14.23 1.63 5.11
CA GLU A 33 -15.32 2.60 5.21
C GLU A 33 -14.72 3.94 5.66
N VAL A 34 -15.01 4.99 4.90
CA VAL A 34 -14.55 6.35 5.18
C VAL A 34 -15.78 7.25 5.11
N GLN A 35 -16.13 7.86 6.25
CA GLN A 35 -17.28 8.78 6.36
C GLN A 35 -18.60 8.17 5.83
N GLY A 36 -18.85 6.88 6.11
CA GLY A 36 -20.05 6.16 5.66
C GLY A 36 -20.04 5.70 4.20
N SER A 37 -18.98 6.00 3.44
CA SER A 37 -18.78 5.52 2.08
C SER A 37 -17.84 4.31 2.05
N VAL A 38 -18.18 3.29 1.27
CA VAL A 38 -17.38 2.08 1.12
C VAL A 38 -16.41 2.23 -0.05
N PHE A 39 -15.13 1.98 0.21
CA PHE A 39 -14.08 1.96 -0.81
C PHE A 39 -13.48 0.55 -0.91
N THR A 40 -13.36 0.05 -2.13
CA THR A 40 -12.84 -1.29 -2.45
C THR A 40 -11.37 -1.21 -2.82
N PHE A 41 -10.55 -2.06 -2.21
CA PHE A 41 -9.12 -2.18 -2.49
C PHE A 41 -8.87 -2.54 -3.95
N GLN A 42 -7.95 -1.81 -4.57
CA GLN A 42 -7.56 -1.95 -5.98
C GLN A 42 -6.14 -2.47 -6.12
N GLN A 43 -5.20 -1.86 -5.40
CA GLN A 43 -3.79 -2.20 -5.46
C GLN A 43 -3.04 -1.76 -4.21
N LEU A 44 -1.89 -2.38 -3.99
CA LEU A 44 -0.86 -1.97 -3.05
C LEU A 44 0.40 -1.60 -3.85
N HIS A 45 1.06 -0.50 -3.50
CA HIS A 45 2.36 -0.17 -4.06
C HIS A 45 3.27 0.47 -3.01
N PHE A 46 4.54 0.63 -3.33
CA PHE A 46 5.60 0.91 -2.37
C PHE A 46 6.43 2.10 -2.82
N HIS A 47 6.78 2.95 -1.87
CA HIS A 47 7.74 4.04 -2.04
C HIS A 47 8.92 3.77 -1.12
N TRP A 48 10.12 3.74 -1.69
CA TRP A 48 11.35 3.49 -0.95
C TRP A 48 12.49 4.38 -1.45
N GLY A 49 13.52 4.51 -0.61
CA GLY A 49 14.68 5.33 -0.87
C GLY A 49 15.93 4.48 -1.04
N SER A 50 17.05 5.13 -1.35
CA SER A 50 18.36 4.46 -1.35
C SER A 50 18.92 4.22 0.06
N ARG A 51 18.27 4.78 1.09
CA ARG A 51 18.65 4.66 2.51
C ARG A 51 17.41 4.39 3.37
N TYR A 52 17.64 3.85 4.56
CA TYR A 52 16.60 3.45 5.52
C TYR A 52 15.85 4.62 6.18
N ASP A 53 16.30 5.86 5.98
CA ASP A 53 15.76 7.09 6.57
C ASP A 53 15.29 8.10 5.50
N SER A 54 15.09 7.65 4.26
CA SER A 54 14.76 8.56 3.15
C SER A 54 13.78 7.95 2.13
N GLY A 55 12.98 6.95 2.53
CA GLY A 55 12.15 6.20 1.59
C GLY A 55 10.66 6.53 1.60
N SER A 56 10.12 6.99 2.72
CA SER A 56 8.73 7.44 2.78
C SER A 56 8.52 8.77 2.05
N GLU A 57 7.37 8.92 1.40
CA GLU A 57 6.94 10.16 0.80
C GLU A 57 6.52 11.15 1.89
N HIS A 58 5.68 10.69 2.81
CA HIS A 58 5.25 11.47 3.96
C HIS A 58 6.35 11.56 5.02
N VAL A 59 6.32 12.68 5.74
CA VAL A 59 7.23 13.02 6.84
C VAL A 59 6.36 13.27 8.06
N ILE A 60 6.65 12.57 9.16
CA ILE A 60 5.98 12.79 10.46
C ILE A 60 7.06 13.23 11.44
N ASP A 61 6.87 14.38 12.09
CA ASP A 61 7.81 14.94 13.06
C ASP A 61 9.26 14.99 12.53
N ASP A 62 9.42 15.53 11.31
CA ASP A 62 10.69 15.60 10.56
C ASP A 62 11.38 14.26 10.29
N LYS A 63 10.71 13.14 10.55
CA LYS A 63 11.21 11.78 10.31
C LYS A 63 10.64 11.19 9.03
N ARG A 64 11.55 10.66 8.20
CA ARG A 64 11.25 9.77 7.08
C ARG A 64 11.51 8.33 7.48
N TYR A 65 10.74 7.43 6.89
CA TYR A 65 10.78 6.00 7.13
C TYR A 65 11.45 5.28 5.95
N ALA A 66 11.81 4.01 6.14
CA ALA A 66 12.56 3.23 5.15
C ALA A 66 11.72 2.92 3.92
N LEU A 67 10.43 2.68 4.14
CA LEU A 67 9.47 2.29 3.13
C LEU A 67 8.09 2.84 3.53
N GLU A 68 7.30 3.23 2.54
CA GLU A 68 5.89 3.58 2.69
C GLU A 68 5.06 2.76 1.71
N ALA A 69 4.03 2.07 2.20
CA ALA A 69 3.12 1.30 1.37
C ALA A 69 1.78 2.02 1.25
N HIS A 70 1.27 2.12 0.03
CA HIS A 70 0.00 2.76 -0.30
C HIS A 70 -1.02 1.72 -0.72
N PHE A 71 -2.07 1.56 0.08
CA PHE A 71 -3.23 0.73 -0.23
C PHE A 71 -4.30 1.62 -0.88
N VAL A 72 -4.46 1.48 -2.19
CA VAL A 72 -5.37 2.31 -2.98
C VAL A 72 -6.74 1.65 -3.03
N HIS A 73 -7.77 2.44 -2.76
CA HIS A 73 -9.17 2.01 -2.79
C HIS A 73 -10.00 2.97 -3.64
N THR A 74 -11.09 2.47 -4.22
CA THR A 74 -12.06 3.27 -4.97
C THR A 74 -13.49 3.00 -4.51
N ASN A 75 -14.33 4.02 -4.49
CA ASN A 75 -15.78 3.87 -4.31
C ASN A 75 -16.50 3.77 -5.67
N GLN A 76 -17.83 3.68 -5.65
CA GLN A 76 -18.67 3.56 -6.85
C GLN A 76 -18.58 4.78 -7.79
N ASP A 77 -18.25 5.95 -7.24
CA ASP A 77 -18.07 7.20 -8.00
C ASP A 77 -16.63 7.39 -8.52
N ASN A 78 -15.78 6.36 -8.40
CA ASN A 78 -14.34 6.41 -8.69
C ASN A 78 -13.55 7.43 -7.83
N THR A 79 -14.10 7.83 -6.68
CA THR A 79 -13.35 8.57 -5.67
C THR A 79 -12.31 7.65 -5.05
N ILE A 80 -11.10 8.17 -4.82
CA ILE A 80 -9.97 7.40 -4.30
C ILE A 80 -9.79 7.66 -2.81
N ALA A 81 -9.58 6.58 -2.06
CA ALA A 81 -9.05 6.63 -0.70
C ALA A 81 -7.74 5.84 -0.64
N VAL A 82 -6.70 6.45 -0.07
CA VAL A 82 -5.39 5.79 0.11
C VAL A 82 -5.14 5.63 1.60
N VAL A 83 -4.78 4.40 2.01
CA VAL A 83 -4.20 4.17 3.33
C VAL A 83 -2.69 4.07 3.14
N ALA A 84 -1.94 4.95 3.78
CA ALA A 84 -0.48 4.93 3.79
C ALA A 84 0.03 4.27 5.08
N VAL A 85 0.97 3.33 4.96
CA VAL A 85 1.58 2.64 6.10
C VAL A 85 3.09 2.78 6.01
N PHE A 86 3.71 3.27 7.08
CA PHE A 86 5.16 3.38 7.18
C PHE A 86 5.80 2.10 7.72
N PHE A 87 6.92 1.72 7.13
CA PHE A 87 7.73 0.58 7.53
C PHE A 87 9.09 1.07 8.04
N GLN A 88 9.54 0.48 9.15
CA GLN A 88 10.87 0.70 9.71
C GLN A 88 11.76 -0.50 9.39
N ALA A 89 13.02 -0.25 9.05
CA ALA A 89 14.00 -1.31 8.92
C ALA A 89 14.22 -1.97 10.29
N SER A 90 14.19 -3.30 10.32
CA SER A 90 14.34 -4.12 11.52
C SER A 90 15.23 -5.32 11.22
N SER A 91 15.86 -5.88 12.26
CA SER A 91 16.54 -7.17 12.20
C SER A 91 15.58 -8.37 12.26
N HIS A 92 14.29 -8.12 12.51
CA HIS A 92 13.25 -9.14 12.56
C HIS A 92 12.48 -9.17 11.24
N ASN A 93 12.20 -10.38 10.74
CA ASN A 93 11.38 -10.56 9.55
C ASN A 93 9.93 -10.18 9.83
N ASN A 94 9.27 -9.62 8.81
CA ASN A 94 7.82 -9.51 8.76
C ASN A 94 7.30 -10.58 7.78
N ASP A 95 6.65 -11.60 8.32
CA ASP A 95 6.14 -12.74 7.54
C ASP A 95 5.11 -12.30 6.49
N GLY A 96 4.31 -11.27 6.78
CA GLY A 96 3.35 -10.69 5.83
C GLY A 96 4.02 -10.05 4.61
N PHE A 97 5.28 -9.63 4.72
CA PHE A 97 6.06 -9.08 3.61
C PHE A 97 6.80 -10.15 2.80
N GLN A 98 6.90 -11.38 3.29
CA GLN A 98 7.75 -12.41 2.70
C GLN A 98 7.37 -12.72 1.24
N ALA A 99 6.08 -12.89 0.96
CA ALA A 99 5.59 -13.18 -0.40
C ALA A 99 5.97 -12.08 -1.41
N ILE A 100 5.94 -10.82 -0.99
CA ILE A 100 6.34 -9.67 -1.81
C ILE A 100 7.87 -9.70 -1.99
N GLY A 101 8.62 -9.86 -0.90
CA GLY A 101 10.08 -9.92 -0.91
C GLY A 101 10.63 -11.02 -1.82
N ASP A 102 10.04 -12.21 -1.80
CA ASP A 102 10.44 -13.36 -2.63
C ASP A 102 10.12 -13.16 -4.12
N ALA A 103 9.20 -12.25 -4.46
CA ALA A 103 8.84 -11.96 -5.82
C ALA A 103 9.64 -10.81 -6.44
N LEU A 104 10.16 -9.87 -5.64
CA LEU A 104 10.95 -8.73 -6.15
C LEU A 104 12.13 -9.15 -7.05
N PRO A 105 12.95 -10.18 -6.70
CA PRO A 105 14.04 -10.63 -7.57
C PRO A 105 13.58 -11.20 -8.92
N LYS A 106 12.29 -11.52 -9.08
CA LYS A 106 11.69 -12.08 -10.30
C LYS A 106 11.18 -11.00 -11.25
N ILE A 107 11.13 -9.75 -10.81
CA ILE A 107 10.67 -8.59 -11.60
C ILE A 107 11.72 -7.45 -11.64
N PRO A 108 13.00 -7.75 -11.98
CA PRO A 108 14.09 -6.79 -11.87
C PRO A 108 13.96 -5.60 -12.84
N PHE A 109 13.31 -5.77 -13.98
CA PHE A 109 13.20 -4.75 -15.00
C PHE A 109 11.78 -4.19 -15.11
N LYS A 110 11.71 -2.98 -15.65
CA LYS A 110 10.43 -2.33 -15.95
C LYS A 110 9.59 -3.26 -16.85
N ASP A 111 8.31 -3.33 -16.53
CA ASP A 111 7.26 -4.12 -17.18
C ASP A 111 7.36 -5.63 -16.93
N ASP A 112 8.33 -6.10 -16.13
CA ASP A 112 8.33 -7.46 -15.61
C ASP A 112 7.17 -7.66 -14.63
N SER A 113 6.51 -8.81 -14.74
CA SER A 113 5.43 -9.21 -13.84
C SER A 113 5.59 -10.64 -13.37
N PHE A 114 5.03 -10.93 -12.21
CA PHE A 114 5.05 -12.25 -11.60
C PHE A 114 3.70 -12.55 -10.93
N ASP A 115 3.18 -13.75 -11.17
CA ASP A 115 1.96 -14.23 -10.51
C ASP A 115 2.29 -14.73 -9.10
N LEU A 116 1.74 -14.06 -8.11
CA LEU A 116 1.80 -14.47 -6.70
C LEU A 116 0.72 -15.51 -6.42
N GLN A 117 1.14 -16.76 -6.29
CA GLN A 117 0.35 -17.88 -5.76
C GLN A 117 0.77 -18.10 -4.29
N SER A 118 0.38 -17.19 -3.42
CA SER A 118 0.82 -17.16 -2.01
C SER A 118 -0.28 -16.59 -1.15
N ASN A 119 -0.32 -16.95 0.14
CA ASN A 119 -1.26 -16.37 1.11
C ASN A 119 -0.80 -14.98 1.57
N LEU A 120 -0.94 -13.96 0.71
CA LEU A 120 -0.62 -12.58 1.09
C LEU A 120 -1.74 -12.00 1.95
N ASN A 121 -1.48 -11.79 3.23
CA ASN A 121 -2.44 -11.21 4.16
C ASN A 121 -2.21 -9.69 4.26
N LEU A 122 -3.16 -8.88 3.76
CA LEU A 122 -3.02 -7.42 3.81
C LEU A 122 -3.05 -6.91 5.26
N GLY A 123 -3.72 -7.60 6.18
CA GLY A 123 -3.76 -7.25 7.59
C GLY A 123 -2.39 -7.33 8.28
N GLU A 124 -1.52 -8.25 7.86
CA GLU A 124 -0.16 -8.39 8.40
C GLU A 124 0.80 -7.28 7.93
N LEU A 125 0.37 -6.49 6.94
CA LEU A 125 1.07 -5.29 6.49
C LEU A 125 0.57 -4.02 7.20
N LEU A 126 -0.43 -4.13 8.08
CA LEU A 126 -0.94 -3.03 8.87
C LEU A 126 -0.30 -3.02 10.27
N PRO A 127 -0.25 -1.85 10.95
CA PRO A 127 0.19 -1.80 12.34
C PRO A 127 -0.78 -2.56 13.28
N ASP A 128 -0.23 -3.28 14.26
CA ASP A 128 -1.01 -4.04 15.28
C ASP A 128 -1.98 -3.16 16.08
N ASN A 129 -1.65 -1.88 16.25
CA ASN A 129 -2.48 -0.91 16.95
C ASN A 129 -2.77 0.31 16.06
N PRO A 130 -3.93 0.36 15.37
CA PRO A 130 -4.31 1.47 14.51
C PRO A 130 -4.87 2.69 15.26
N SER A 131 -4.74 2.77 16.61
CA SER A 131 -5.39 3.78 17.45
C SER A 131 -4.90 5.23 17.24
N GLY A 132 -4.01 5.47 16.28
CA GLY A 132 -3.64 6.80 15.81
C GLY A 132 -3.36 6.77 14.32
N TYR A 133 -4.23 7.39 13.53
CA TYR A 133 -3.98 7.64 12.11
C TYR A 133 -4.24 9.10 11.81
N TYR A 134 -3.46 9.65 10.89
CA TYR A 134 -3.74 10.97 10.31
C TYR A 134 -4.66 10.77 9.12
N HIS A 135 -5.68 11.60 9.02
CA HIS A 135 -6.57 11.65 7.86
C HIS A 135 -6.51 13.06 7.27
N TYR A 136 -6.26 13.16 5.98
CA TYR A 136 -6.26 14.42 5.25
C TYR A 136 -6.70 14.15 3.81
N GLU A 137 -7.35 15.14 3.22
CA GLU A 137 -7.59 15.16 1.78
C GLU A 137 -6.29 15.57 1.08
N GLY A 138 -5.92 14.83 0.03
CA GLY A 138 -4.66 15.03 -0.70
C GLY A 138 -4.78 14.67 -2.18
N SER A 139 -3.66 14.76 -2.90
CA SER A 139 -3.55 14.31 -4.30
C SER A 139 -2.77 12.99 -4.39
N LEU A 140 -2.96 12.23 -5.48
CA LEU A 140 -2.09 11.10 -5.80
C LEU A 140 -0.62 11.56 -5.85
N THR A 141 0.27 10.77 -5.27
CA THR A 141 1.70 11.10 -5.14
C THR A 141 2.53 10.69 -6.36
N THR A 142 1.89 10.14 -7.39
CA THR A 142 2.51 9.95 -8.71
C THR A 142 2.42 11.25 -9.55
N PRO A 143 3.28 11.48 -10.57
CA PRO A 143 3.45 12.77 -11.25
C PRO A 143 2.26 13.31 -12.09
N ARG A 144 1.02 12.92 -11.79
CA ARG A 144 -0.21 13.53 -12.33
C ARG A 144 -1.07 14.03 -11.16
N ALA A 145 -0.64 15.13 -10.57
CA ALA A 145 -1.27 15.75 -9.42
C ALA A 145 -2.57 16.50 -9.81
N THR A 146 -3.70 16.13 -9.20
CA THR A 146 -4.87 17.01 -9.05
C THR A 146 -5.04 17.29 -7.56
N ARG A 147 -4.89 18.56 -7.19
CA ARG A 147 -4.90 19.08 -5.81
C ARG A 147 -6.35 19.33 -5.36
N MET A 148 -6.78 18.78 -4.22
CA MET A 148 -7.98 19.26 -3.51
C MET A 148 -7.58 19.72 -2.10
N SER A 149 -8.22 20.79 -1.62
CA SER A 149 -7.76 21.66 -0.54
C SER A 149 -8.11 21.16 0.86
N SER A 150 -7.20 21.39 1.81
CA SER A 150 -7.26 21.02 3.23
C SER A 150 -8.25 21.81 4.08
N GLY A 151 -8.93 21.13 5.01
CA GLY A 151 -9.52 21.68 6.22
C GLY A 151 -9.30 20.70 7.39
N SER A 152 -8.70 21.16 8.48
CA SER A 152 -8.38 20.38 9.69
C SER A 152 -9.59 20.28 10.64
N TYR A 153 -9.78 19.10 11.25
CA TYR A 153 -10.54 18.89 12.49
C TYR A 153 -9.71 18.04 13.45
#